data_AF-A0A0C3MRM1-F1
#
_entry.id   AF-A0A0C3MRM1-F1
#
_cell.length_a   1.000
_cell.length_b   1.000
_cell.length_c   1.000
_cell.angle_alpha   90.00
_cell.angle_beta   90.00
_cell.angle_gamma   90.00
#
_symmetry.space_group_name_H-M   'P 1'
#
loop_
_entity.id
_entity.type
_entity.pdbx_description
1 polymer ?
#
loop_
_entity_poly.entity_id
_entity_poly.type
_entity_poly.pdbx_seq_one_letter_code
_entity_poly.pdbx_strand_id
1 'polypeptide(L)'
;MRLAFLSAAIAALCAAPVPVLAADDTRPQPRLQASADELPRPADEKLRAGMLQLRETVAARVSDPAMDEAAQVALAGEILRQVAMISEGRDFHSRPGRHLQWLLGDISDGAGLMRDAPRLQAKRLGLLRVAETLNFYGREYDHPGWEPIRP
;
A
#
# COMPACT_ATOMS: atom_id res chain seq x y z
N MET A 1 -40.07 33.23 -67.19
CA MET A 1 -38.90 32.97 -68.08
C MET A 1 -37.98 32.03 -67.32
N ARG A 2 -37.91 30.72 -67.65
CA ARG A 2 -36.96 30.08 -68.63
C ARG A 2 -35.52 30.60 -68.43
N LEU A 3 -34.43 29.82 -68.32
CA LEU A 3 -34.07 28.39 -68.24
C LEU A 3 -32.53 28.40 -68.14
N ALA A 4 -31.90 27.41 -67.48
CA ALA A 4 -30.58 26.79 -67.79
C ALA A 4 -29.86 26.37 -66.49
N PHE A 5 -29.95 25.11 -66.06
CA PHE A 5 -29.05 23.99 -66.41
C PHE A 5 -27.58 24.23 -66.11
N LEU A 6 -27.06 23.53 -65.09
CA LEU A 6 -25.82 22.77 -65.22
C LEU A 6 -25.74 21.70 -64.13
N SER A 7 -25.87 20.46 -64.61
CA SER A 7 -25.66 19.22 -63.89
C SER A 7 -24.23 19.10 -63.34
N ALA A 8 -24.10 18.63 -62.12
CA ALA A 8 -22.93 17.85 -61.71
C ALA A 8 -23.42 16.73 -60.79
N ALA A 9 -23.28 15.50 -61.27
CA ALA A 9 -23.70 14.29 -60.58
C ALA A 9 -22.86 14.09 -59.31
N ILE A 10 -23.50 14.01 -58.15
CA ILE A 10 -22.87 13.63 -56.89
C ILE A 10 -22.84 12.09 -56.87
N ALA A 11 -21.67 11.51 -57.12
CA ALA A 11 -21.44 10.09 -56.93
C ALA A 11 -21.49 9.79 -55.42
N ALA A 12 -22.53 9.07 -55.00
CA ALA A 12 -22.68 8.56 -53.65
C ALA A 12 -21.65 7.45 -53.40
N LEU A 13 -20.58 7.78 -52.66
CA LEU A 13 -19.62 6.79 -52.16
C LEU A 13 -20.15 6.28 -50.82
N CYS A 14 -20.77 5.10 -50.82
CA CYS A 14 -21.16 4.39 -49.61
C CYS A 14 -19.89 4.03 -48.81
N ALA A 15 -19.60 4.77 -47.75
CA ALA A 15 -18.62 4.36 -46.76
C ALA A 15 -19.22 3.23 -45.90
N ALA A 16 -18.84 1.98 -46.18
CA ALA A 16 -19.10 0.88 -45.28
C ALA A 16 -18.24 1.06 -44.01
N PRO A 17 -18.78 0.83 -42.79
CA PRO A 17 -17.98 0.85 -41.57
C PRO A 17 -16.97 -0.31 -41.61
N VAL A 18 -15.69 0.02 -41.58
CA VAL A 18 -14.62 -0.97 -41.41
C VAL A 18 -14.74 -1.51 -39.98
N PRO A 19 -14.93 -2.82 -39.77
CA PRO A 19 -14.81 -3.38 -38.44
C PRO A 19 -13.36 -3.21 -38.01
N VAL A 20 -13.12 -2.41 -36.97
CA VAL A 20 -11.85 -2.45 -36.24
C VAL A 20 -11.80 -3.83 -35.59
N LEU A 21 -11.07 -4.75 -36.21
CA LEU A 21 -10.59 -5.94 -35.53
C LEU A 21 -9.72 -5.47 -34.36
N ALA A 22 -10.11 -5.87 -33.15
CA ALA A 22 -9.21 -5.83 -32.00
C ALA A 22 -7.94 -6.59 -32.41
N ALA A 23 -6.86 -5.85 -32.63
CA ALA A 23 -5.55 -6.45 -32.75
C ALA A 23 -5.32 -7.21 -31.45
N ASP A 24 -5.08 -8.52 -31.55
CA ASP A 24 -4.56 -9.35 -30.47
C ASP A 24 -3.42 -8.57 -29.81
N ASP A 25 -3.63 -8.15 -28.56
CA ASP A 25 -2.66 -7.37 -27.80
C ASP A 25 -1.56 -8.34 -27.32
N THR A 26 -0.82 -8.93 -28.26
CA THR A 26 0.40 -9.71 -28.02
C THR A 26 1.58 -8.78 -27.77
N ARG A 27 1.38 -7.67 -27.04
CA ARG A 27 2.49 -7.00 -26.39
C ARG A 27 2.86 -7.87 -25.19
N PRO A 28 4.12 -8.35 -25.09
CA PRO A 28 4.57 -8.97 -23.86
C PRO A 28 4.32 -7.98 -22.74
N GLN A 29 3.34 -8.27 -21.88
CA GLN A 29 3.20 -7.56 -20.62
C GLN A 29 4.57 -7.73 -19.93
N PRO A 30 5.26 -6.63 -19.54
CA PRO A 30 6.44 -6.77 -18.73
C PRO A 30 5.99 -7.48 -17.45
N ARG A 31 6.28 -8.78 -17.36
CA ARG A 31 6.22 -9.49 -16.10
C ARG A 31 7.25 -8.78 -15.23
N LEU A 32 6.78 -7.92 -14.34
CA LEU A 32 7.51 -7.56 -13.14
C LEU A 32 7.75 -8.88 -12.42
N GLN A 33 8.82 -9.56 -12.80
CA GLN A 33 9.43 -10.55 -11.95
C GLN A 33 9.85 -9.75 -10.73
N ALA A 34 9.03 -9.77 -9.68
CA ALA A 34 9.59 -9.66 -8.35
C ALA A 34 10.68 -10.73 -8.31
N SER A 35 11.94 -10.31 -8.28
CA SER A 35 13.05 -11.25 -8.23
C SER A 35 12.88 -12.06 -6.96
N ALA A 36 12.43 -13.31 -7.10
CA ALA A 36 12.34 -14.28 -6.01
C ALA A 36 13.71 -14.55 -5.35
N ASP A 37 14.79 -13.98 -5.90
CA ASP A 37 16.17 -14.07 -5.45
C ASP A 37 16.63 -12.89 -4.56
N GLU A 38 15.80 -11.88 -4.27
CA GLU A 38 16.20 -10.89 -3.26
C GLU A 38 16.06 -11.52 -1.87
N LEU A 39 17.20 -11.90 -1.27
CA LEU A 39 17.26 -12.37 0.12
C LEU A 39 16.46 -11.40 1.02
N PRO A 40 15.73 -11.92 2.03
CA PRO A 40 15.02 -11.07 2.98
C PRO A 40 15.95 -9.98 3.52
N ARG A 41 15.42 -8.77 3.66
CA ARG A 41 16.21 -7.63 4.15
C ARG A 41 16.70 -7.94 5.57
N PRO A 42 17.97 -7.69 5.90
CA PRO A 42 18.51 -8.05 7.20
C PRO A 42 17.76 -7.33 8.33
N ALA A 43 17.47 -8.06 9.40
CA ALA A 43 16.97 -7.50 10.64
C ALA A 43 17.86 -7.95 11.80
N ASP A 44 18.51 -6.97 12.44
CA ASP A 44 19.25 -7.21 13.68
C ASP A 44 18.31 -7.56 14.85
N GLU A 45 18.88 -8.09 15.92
CA GLU A 45 18.12 -8.51 17.11
C GLU A 45 17.29 -7.38 17.71
N LYS A 46 17.82 -6.15 17.75
CA LYS A 46 17.09 -4.97 18.26
C LYS A 46 15.88 -4.66 17.38
N LEU A 47 16.02 -4.76 16.07
CA LEU A 47 14.92 -4.56 15.11
C LEU A 47 13.86 -5.64 15.28
N ARG A 48 14.28 -6.92 15.35
CA ARG A 48 13.36 -8.04 15.53
C ARG A 48 12.56 -7.87 16.81
N ALA A 49 13.22 -7.65 17.95
CA ALA A 49 12.55 -7.44 19.23
C ALA A 49 11.55 -6.27 19.18
N GLY A 50 11.97 -5.12 18.64
CA GLY A 50 11.09 -3.95 18.54
C GLY A 50 9.88 -4.16 17.63
N MET A 51 10.08 -4.78 16.46
CA MET A 51 8.97 -5.06 15.54
C MET A 51 8.03 -6.13 16.09
N LEU A 52 8.54 -7.13 16.83
CA LEU A 52 7.71 -8.13 17.49
C LEU A 52 6.82 -7.49 18.56
N GLN A 53 7.38 -6.62 19.41
CA GLN A 53 6.60 -5.90 20.42
C GLN A 53 5.52 -5.03 19.79
N LEU A 54 5.85 -4.33 18.70
CA LEU A 54 4.89 -3.50 17.96
C LEU A 54 3.77 -4.33 17.35
N ARG A 55 4.12 -5.48 16.78
CA ARG A 55 3.15 -6.45 16.27
C ARG A 55 2.21 -6.95 17.35
N GLU A 56 2.73 -7.37 18.50
CA GLU A 56 1.90 -7.84 19.62
C GLU A 56 0.93 -6.76 20.11
N THR A 57 1.41 -5.52 20.21
CA THR A 57 0.61 -4.35 20.58
C THR A 57 -0.58 -4.14 19.63
N VAL A 58 -0.33 -4.22 18.32
CA VAL A 58 -1.37 -4.06 17.28
C VAL A 58 -2.31 -5.26 17.24
N ALA A 59 -1.76 -6.48 17.26
CA ALA A 59 -2.52 -7.72 17.19
C ALA A 59 -3.52 -7.87 18.34
N ALA A 60 -3.19 -7.38 19.53
CA ALA A 60 -4.08 -7.41 20.69
C ALA A 60 -5.36 -6.56 20.51
N ARG A 61 -5.38 -5.63 19.55
CA ARG A 61 -6.42 -4.61 19.43
C ARG A 61 -7.11 -4.56 18.08
N VAL A 62 -6.46 -5.02 17.01
CA VAL A 62 -6.92 -4.83 15.63
C VAL A 62 -8.32 -5.38 15.35
N SER A 63 -8.68 -6.51 15.97
CA SER A 63 -9.96 -7.17 15.78
C SER A 63 -11.04 -6.75 16.77
N ASP A 64 -10.76 -5.78 17.66
CA ASP A 64 -11.72 -5.33 18.66
C ASP A 64 -12.80 -4.44 18.03
N PRO A 65 -14.04 -4.94 17.86
CA PRO A 65 -15.10 -4.17 17.22
C PRO A 65 -15.66 -3.08 18.15
N ALA A 66 -15.36 -3.14 19.45
CA ALA A 66 -15.88 -2.23 20.47
C ALA A 66 -14.92 -1.08 20.80
N MET A 67 -13.74 -1.03 20.15
CA MET A 67 -12.78 0.03 20.40
C MET A 67 -13.37 1.41 20.05
N ASP A 68 -13.45 2.25 21.08
CA ASP A 68 -13.90 3.64 21.00
C ASP A 68 -12.79 4.58 20.53
N GLU A 69 -13.12 5.86 20.40
CA GLU A 69 -12.19 6.88 19.92
C GLU A 69 -10.99 7.09 20.86
N ALA A 70 -11.22 7.14 22.18
CA ALA A 70 -10.14 7.36 23.13
C ALA A 70 -9.12 6.22 23.11
N ALA A 71 -9.61 4.98 22.99
CA ALA A 71 -8.76 3.80 22.88
C ALA A 71 -7.98 3.75 21.55
N GLN A 72 -8.57 4.18 20.44
CA GLN A 72 -7.85 4.34 19.16
C GLN A 72 -6.68 5.33 19.29
N VAL A 73 -6.94 6.50 19.90
CA VAL A 73 -5.94 7.55 20.09
C VAL A 73 -4.83 7.08 21.04
N ALA A 74 -5.18 6.40 22.12
CA ALA A 74 -4.20 5.85 23.06
C ALA A 74 -3.30 4.79 22.38
N LEU A 75 -3.89 3.87 21.61
CA LEU A 75 -3.13 2.88 20.84
C LEU A 75 -2.22 3.54 19.80
N ALA A 76 -2.69 4.59 19.12
CA ALA A 76 -1.87 5.36 18.18
C ALA A 76 -0.64 5.96 18.86
N GLY A 77 -0.81 6.55 20.05
CA GLY A 77 0.29 7.09 20.84
C GLY A 77 1.33 6.02 21.20
N GLU A 78 0.87 4.83 21.60
CA GLU A 78 1.75 3.72 21.93
C GLU A 78 2.51 3.18 20.71
N ILE A 79 1.85 3.05 19.56
CA ILE A 79 2.49 2.69 18.29
C ILE A 79 3.60 3.69 17.93
N LEU A 80 3.31 4.99 17.96
CA LEU A 80 4.29 6.04 17.64
C LEU A 80 5.48 6.03 18.61
N ARG A 81 5.23 5.79 19.89
CA ARG A 81 6.29 5.63 20.90
C ARG A 81 7.21 4.46 20.56
N GLN A 82 6.66 3.31 20.20
CA GLN A 82 7.45 2.13 19.84
C GLN A 82 8.23 2.35 18.53
N VAL A 83 7.64 3.00 17.52
CA VAL A 83 8.35 3.38 16.29
C VAL A 83 9.56 4.27 16.59
N ALA A 84 9.41 5.24 17.49
CA ALA A 84 10.53 6.09 17.92
C ALA A 84 11.66 5.26 18.56
N MET A 85 11.33 4.32 19.45
CA MET A 85 12.30 3.41 20.07
C MET A 85 13.02 2.51 19.05
N ILE A 86 12.30 1.98 18.04
CA ILE A 86 12.87 1.15 16.97
C ILE A 86 13.85 1.96 16.12
N SER A 87 13.56 3.25 15.92
CA SER A 87 14.35 4.18 15.11
C SER A 87 15.61 4.67 15.82
N GLU A 88 15.66 4.60 17.15
CA GLU A 88 16.73 5.18 17.95
C GLU A 88 18.10 4.53 17.66
N GLY A 89 19.06 5.38 17.26
CA GLY A 89 20.44 5.01 16.96
C GLY A 89 20.60 4.18 15.69
N ARG A 90 19.56 4.08 14.86
CA ARG A 90 19.58 3.26 13.63
C ARG A 90 20.13 4.06 12.43
N ASP A 91 20.96 3.42 11.63
CA ASP A 91 21.42 4.00 10.36
C ASP A 91 20.40 3.80 9.22
N PHE A 92 19.85 4.91 8.74
CA PHE A 92 18.93 4.94 7.61
C PHE A 92 19.60 5.29 6.28
N HIS A 93 20.91 5.56 6.24
CA HIS A 93 21.60 5.92 4.99
C HIS A 93 21.91 4.69 4.12
N SER A 94 22.08 3.52 4.73
CA SER A 94 22.20 2.24 4.01
C SER A 94 20.94 1.94 3.18
N ARG A 95 21.07 1.12 2.12
CA ARG A 95 19.92 0.70 1.30
C ARG A 95 18.84 -0.01 2.15
N PRO A 96 19.17 -1.01 3.00
CA PRO A 96 18.18 -1.62 3.89
C PRO A 96 17.58 -0.64 4.90
N GLY A 97 18.41 0.30 5.40
CA GLY A 97 17.99 1.37 6.29
C GLY A 97 16.89 2.25 5.67
N ARG A 98 17.06 2.72 4.43
CA ARG A 98 16.05 3.54 3.76
C ARG A 98 14.70 2.83 3.59
N HIS A 99 14.73 1.55 3.21
CA HIS A 99 13.49 0.76 3.10
C HIS A 99 12.78 0.65 4.46
N LEU A 100 13.54 0.44 5.53
CA LEU A 100 12.98 0.41 6.87
C LEU A 100 12.43 1.78 7.29
N GLN A 101 13.11 2.87 6.94
CA GLN A 101 12.62 4.22 7.21
C GLN A 101 11.26 4.47 6.57
N TRP A 102 11.05 4.04 5.32
CA TRP A 102 9.75 4.14 4.65
C TRP A 102 8.69 3.27 5.35
N LEU A 103 9.03 2.03 5.70
CA LEU A 103 8.11 1.13 6.40
C LEU A 103 7.66 1.70 7.76
N LEU A 104 8.60 2.27 8.54
CA LEU A 104 8.29 2.93 9.82
C LEU A 104 7.49 4.22 9.61
N GLY A 105 7.71 4.92 8.49
CA GLY A 105 6.88 6.04 8.05
C GLY A 105 5.43 5.63 7.79
N ASP A 106 5.21 4.57 7.01
CA ASP A 106 3.86 4.05 6.72
C ASP A 106 3.11 3.63 8.00
N ILE A 107 3.81 3.04 8.97
CA ILE A 107 3.25 2.73 10.30
C ILE A 107 2.87 4.03 11.02
N SER A 108 3.76 5.03 11.00
CA SER A 108 3.52 6.32 11.66
C SER A 108 2.34 7.06 11.03
N ASP A 109 2.17 7.00 9.72
CA ASP A 109 1.04 7.60 9.00
C ASP A 109 -0.27 6.90 9.33
N GLY A 110 -0.26 5.56 9.42
CA GLY A 110 -1.40 4.78 9.88
C GLY A 110 -1.83 5.16 11.31
N ALA A 111 -0.86 5.29 12.21
CA ALA A 111 -1.10 5.77 13.58
C ALA A 111 -1.54 7.24 13.62
N GLY A 112 -1.02 8.10 12.75
CA GLY A 112 -1.49 9.46 12.56
C GLY A 112 -2.96 9.51 12.16
N LEU A 113 -3.40 8.61 11.26
CA LEU A 113 -4.80 8.49 10.89
C LEU A 113 -5.67 8.03 12.07
N MET A 114 -5.20 7.08 12.88
CA MET A 114 -5.88 6.67 14.13
C MET A 114 -6.05 7.86 15.09
N ARG A 115 -5.00 8.68 15.23
CA ARG A 115 -4.99 9.81 16.16
C ARG A 115 -5.89 10.96 15.68
N ASP A 116 -5.77 11.35 14.42
CA ASP A 116 -6.23 12.67 13.95
C ASP A 116 -7.50 12.61 13.10
N ALA A 117 -7.88 11.45 12.57
CA ALA A 117 -9.06 11.37 11.71
C ALA A 117 -10.35 11.72 12.47
N PRO A 118 -11.27 12.53 11.91
CA PRO A 118 -12.47 12.98 12.61
C PRO A 118 -13.56 11.91 12.74
N ARG A 119 -13.45 10.81 11.98
CA ARG A 119 -14.44 9.72 12.00
C ARG A 119 -13.80 8.45 12.53
N LEU A 120 -14.49 7.76 13.44
CA LEU A 120 -14.02 6.51 14.03
C LEU A 120 -13.70 5.43 12.98
N GLN A 121 -14.44 5.38 11.87
CA GLN A 121 -14.19 4.43 10.78
C GLN A 121 -12.84 4.69 10.11
N ALA A 122 -12.46 5.96 9.94
CA ALA A 122 -11.15 6.32 9.38
C ALA A 122 -10.02 6.01 10.38
N LYS A 123 -10.26 6.17 11.69
CA LYS A 123 -9.32 5.73 12.72
C LYS A 123 -9.09 4.22 12.66
N ARG A 124 -10.17 3.43 12.56
CA ARG A 124 -10.10 1.97 12.35
C ARG A 124 -9.33 1.60 11.09
N LEU A 125 -9.55 2.32 9.98
CA LEU A 125 -8.77 2.13 8.76
C LEU A 125 -7.27 2.38 8.98
N GLY A 126 -6.90 3.35 9.81
CA GLY A 126 -5.51 3.58 10.22
C GLY A 126 -4.90 2.38 10.91
N LEU A 127 -5.62 1.77 11.86
CA LEU A 127 -5.16 0.57 12.55
C LEU A 127 -5.00 -0.64 11.60
N LEU A 128 -5.95 -0.83 10.68
CA LEU A 128 -5.86 -1.87 9.65
C LEU A 128 -4.64 -1.66 8.73
N ARG A 129 -4.34 -0.41 8.37
CA ARG A 129 -3.12 -0.08 7.61
C ARG A 129 -1.85 -0.43 8.38
N VAL A 130 -1.77 -0.10 9.67
CA VAL A 130 -0.63 -0.47 10.51
C VAL A 130 -0.46 -2.00 10.53
N ALA A 131 -1.54 -2.75 10.72
CA ALA A 131 -1.50 -4.21 10.71
C ALA A 131 -1.00 -4.78 9.36
N GLU A 132 -1.46 -4.22 8.24
CA GLU A 132 -1.00 -4.65 6.92
C GLU A 132 0.47 -4.32 6.67
N THR A 133 0.94 -3.14 7.08
CA THR A 133 2.36 -2.78 6.97
C THR A 133 3.26 -3.70 7.82
N LEU A 134 2.77 -4.13 8.99
CA LEU A 134 3.46 -5.12 9.82
C LEU A 134 3.47 -6.52 9.18
N ASN A 135 2.40 -6.89 8.47
CA ASN A 135 2.37 -8.11 7.67
C ASN A 135 3.35 -8.05 6.50
N PHE A 136 3.50 -6.88 5.87
CA PHE A 136 4.52 -6.64 4.85
C PHE A 136 5.93 -6.79 5.42
N TYR A 137 6.22 -6.20 6.60
CA TYR A 137 7.50 -6.38 7.27
C TYR A 137 7.87 -7.87 7.43
N GLY A 138 6.94 -8.69 7.94
CA GLY A 138 7.17 -10.12 8.15
C GLY A 138 7.50 -10.93 6.89
N ARG A 139 7.06 -10.47 5.72
CA ARG A 139 7.37 -11.12 4.42
C ARG A 139 8.73 -10.70 3.87
N GLU A 140 9.18 -9.51 4.22
CA GLU A 140 10.25 -8.81 3.51
C GLU A 140 11.57 -8.74 4.28
N TYR A 141 11.52 -8.98 5.59
CA TYR A 141 12.66 -8.93 6.49
C TYR A 141 13.01 -10.30 7.02
N ASP A 142 14.30 -10.52 7.30
CA ASP A 142 14.81 -11.71 7.96
C ASP A 142 14.38 -11.73 9.43
N HIS A 143 13.13 -12.13 9.66
CA HIS A 143 12.52 -12.27 10.97
C HIS A 143 11.88 -13.66 11.08
N PRO A 144 12.67 -14.69 11.45
CA PRO A 144 12.16 -16.06 11.52
C PRO A 144 11.05 -16.18 12.57
N GLY A 145 9.99 -16.92 12.24
CA GLY A 145 8.84 -17.14 13.13
C GLY A 145 7.84 -15.97 13.18
N TRP A 146 7.92 -15.01 12.25
CA TRP A 146 6.92 -13.95 12.18
C TRP A 146 5.52 -14.49 11.82
N GLU A 147 4.57 -14.27 12.71
CA GLU A 147 3.18 -14.67 12.52
C GLU A 147 2.34 -13.50 11.95
N PRO A 148 1.63 -13.64 10.82
CA PRO A 148 0.79 -12.57 10.31
C PRO A 148 -0.32 -12.15 11.29
N ILE A 149 -0.56 -10.83 11.39
CA ILE A 149 -1.71 -10.27 12.09
C ILE A 149 -2.96 -10.52 11.26
N ARG A 150 -3.99 -11.10 11.88
CA ARG A 150 -5.31 -11.30 11.28
C ARG A 150 -6.29 -10.30 11.88
N PRO A 151 -6.63 -9.22 11.16
CA PRO A 151 -7.57 -8.19 11.61
C PRO A 151 -9.00 -8.72 11.73
#